data_AF-A0A166ALJ0-F1
#
_entry.id   AF-A0A166ALJ0-F1
#
_cell.length_a   1.000
_cell.length_b   1.000
_cell.length_c   1.000
_cell.angle_alpha   90.00
_cell.angle_beta   90.00
_cell.angle_gamma   90.00
#
_symmetry.space_group_name_H-M   'P 1'
#
loop_
_entity.id
_entity.type
_entity.pdbx_description
1 polymer ?
#
loop_
_entity_poly.entity_id
_entity_poly.type
_entity_poly.pdbx_seq_one_letter_code
_entity_poly.pdbx_strand_id
1 'polypeptide(L)'
;MAMNTVVKTLSKVLLLTLPLLFLSVVVRAESTKPTEHPGQVVSLIGEWHAIKIENLRWNDTGWSEDSVELRIKIIEQHGAVFRGTVSYDAPDASPGHDGEKLGTKRTVDILGVFDWDGQHFTIVSKAKDAFTLQGTMLNPHSFEIIGYEAGLHSWVTRDLYIRK
;
A
#
# COMPACT_ATOMS: atom_id res chain seq x y z
N MET A 1 56.87 20.11 56.70
CA MET A 1 56.87 18.67 56.31
C MET A 1 55.70 18.45 55.37
N ALA A 2 55.96 17.79 54.24
CA ALA A 2 55.27 17.98 52.96
C ALA A 2 53.83 17.41 52.90
N MET A 3 52.84 18.28 52.76
CA MET A 3 51.48 17.90 52.36
C MET A 3 50.72 19.16 51.91
N ASN A 4 50.97 19.66 50.70
CA ASN A 4 50.11 20.72 50.12
C ASN A 4 50.20 20.93 48.60
N THR A 5 50.66 19.93 47.83
CA THR A 5 50.95 20.11 46.40
C THR A 5 50.20 19.14 45.47
N VAL A 6 49.26 18.33 45.98
CA VAL A 6 48.59 17.30 45.15
C VAL A 6 47.16 17.66 44.74
N VAL A 7 46.53 18.69 45.34
CA VAL A 7 45.11 19.01 45.07
C VAL A 7 44.89 20.04 43.94
N LYS A 8 45.94 20.71 43.44
CA LYS A 8 45.78 21.79 42.45
C LYS A 8 45.89 21.36 40.97
N THR A 9 46.22 20.11 40.69
CA THR A 9 46.49 19.64 39.31
C THR A 9 45.35 18.86 38.67
N LEU A 10 44.30 18.47 39.41
CA LEU A 10 43.15 17.76 38.82
C LEU A 10 41.99 18.67 38.38
N SER A 11 41.88 19.90 38.88
CA SER A 11 40.77 20.80 38.52
C SER A 11 40.97 21.62 37.24
N LYS A 12 42.11 21.48 36.55
CA LYS A 12 42.40 22.24 35.32
C LYS A 12 42.32 21.43 34.03
N VAL A 13 42.24 20.10 34.11
CA VAL A 13 42.12 19.24 32.91
C VAL A 13 40.64 19.00 32.53
N LEU A 14 39.70 19.24 33.46
CA LEU A 14 38.28 18.98 33.24
C LEU A 14 37.49 20.13 32.59
N LEU A 15 38.14 21.24 32.21
CA LEU A 15 37.46 22.42 31.65
C LEU A 15 37.80 22.71 30.18
N LEU A 16 38.53 21.83 29.50
CA LEU A 16 38.96 22.04 28.11
C LEU A 16 38.49 20.98 27.12
N THR A 17 37.74 19.97 27.55
CA THR A 17 37.15 18.96 26.65
C THR A 17 35.66 19.17 26.37
N LEU A 18 34.99 20.08 27.06
CA LEU A 18 33.53 20.29 26.91
C LEU A 18 33.05 21.20 25.76
N PRO A 19 33.84 22.10 25.12
CA PRO A 19 33.33 22.87 23.99
C PRO A 19 33.52 22.18 22.63
N LEU A 20 34.28 21.08 22.55
CA LEU A 20 34.50 20.35 21.28
C LEU A 20 33.45 19.27 20.97
N LEU A 21 32.59 18.92 21.93
CA LEU A 21 31.47 17.99 21.73
C LEU A 21 30.19 18.69 21.22
N PHE A 22 30.14 20.01 21.23
CA PHE A 22 29.00 20.78 20.72
C PHE A 22 29.23 21.41 19.35
N LEU A 23 30.42 21.25 18.76
CA LEU A 23 30.72 21.76 17.41
C LEU A 23 30.55 20.72 16.29
N SER A 24 30.06 19.52 16.62
CA SER A 24 29.79 18.44 15.65
C SER A 24 28.30 18.07 15.54
N VAL A 25 27.41 18.78 16.23
CA VAL A 25 25.93 18.59 16.15
C VAL A 25 25.24 19.85 15.65
N VAL A 26 25.90 20.57 14.74
CA VAL A 26 25.21 21.43 13.77
C VAL A 26 25.72 21.05 12.39
N VAL A 27 25.68 19.74 12.08
CA VAL A 27 25.29 19.36 10.73
C VAL A 27 23.88 19.88 10.63
N ARG A 28 23.77 21.07 10.03
CA ARG A 28 22.53 21.58 9.48
C ARG A 28 21.90 20.37 8.79
N ALA A 29 20.86 19.82 9.40
CA ALA A 29 19.81 19.26 8.59
C ALA A 29 19.31 20.47 7.78
N GLU A 30 20.05 20.82 6.71
CA GLU A 30 19.39 21.11 5.46
C GLU A 30 18.44 19.95 5.35
N SER A 31 17.19 20.24 5.72
CA SER A 31 16.04 19.50 5.29
C SER A 31 16.37 19.23 3.83
N THR A 32 16.85 18.03 3.56
CA THR A 32 16.59 17.37 2.31
C THR A 32 15.09 17.42 2.27
N LYS A 33 14.56 18.51 1.70
CA LYS A 33 13.25 18.47 1.07
C LYS A 33 13.25 17.12 0.38
N PRO A 34 12.29 16.23 0.69
CA PRO A 34 12.24 14.94 0.01
C PRO A 34 12.48 15.26 -1.44
N THR A 35 13.55 14.72 -2.03
CA THR A 35 13.91 15.05 -3.40
C THR A 35 12.65 14.71 -4.18
N GLU A 36 11.91 15.73 -4.61
CA GLU A 36 10.66 15.60 -5.34
C GLU A 36 11.04 15.11 -6.73
N HIS A 37 11.48 13.86 -6.80
CA HIS A 37 11.25 13.04 -7.94
C HIS A 37 9.93 12.36 -7.62
N PRO A 38 8.76 12.97 -7.92
CA PRO A 38 7.58 12.15 -8.06
C PRO A 38 7.98 11.10 -9.09
N GLY A 39 8.12 9.85 -8.66
CA GLY A 39 8.23 8.74 -9.60
C GLY A 39 7.13 8.97 -10.61
N GLN A 40 7.49 9.07 -11.90
CA GLN A 40 6.52 9.44 -12.93
C GLN A 40 5.33 8.50 -12.82
N VAL A 41 4.18 9.03 -12.36
CA VAL A 41 3.01 8.20 -12.09
C VAL A 41 2.51 7.66 -13.43
N VAL A 42 2.48 6.33 -13.53
CA VAL A 42 1.97 5.66 -14.73
C VAL A 42 0.47 5.92 -14.84
N SER A 43 0.00 6.21 -16.05
CA SER A 43 -1.43 6.32 -16.31
C SER A 43 -2.11 4.95 -16.18
N LEU A 44 -3.06 4.83 -15.26
CA LEU A 44 -3.93 3.67 -15.09
C LEU A 44 -5.22 3.74 -15.90
N ILE A 45 -5.49 4.86 -16.60
CA ILE A 45 -6.72 5.02 -17.40
C ILE A 45 -6.85 3.86 -18.40
N GLY A 46 -8.02 3.21 -18.40
CA GLY A 46 -8.30 2.03 -19.22
C GLY A 46 -9.00 0.91 -18.45
N GLU A 47 -9.12 -0.25 -19.10
CA GLU A 47 -9.68 -1.47 -18.52
C GLU A 47 -8.57 -2.48 -18.21
N TRP A 48 -8.66 -3.05 -17.02
CA TRP A 48 -7.72 -4.01 -16.46
C TRP A 48 -8.46 -5.28 -16.09
N HIS A 49 -7.90 -6.41 -16.49
CA HIS A 49 -8.51 -7.71 -16.31
C HIS A 49 -7.59 -8.57 -15.46
N ALA A 50 -8.15 -9.19 -14.42
CA ALA A 50 -7.44 -10.24 -13.70
C ALA A 50 -7.23 -11.42 -14.65
N ILE A 51 -5.99 -11.89 -14.75
CA ILE A 51 -5.59 -13.09 -15.50
C ILE A 51 -5.14 -14.23 -14.59
N LYS A 52 -4.94 -13.92 -13.30
CA LYS A 52 -4.63 -14.87 -12.25
C LYS A 52 -5.24 -14.34 -10.96
N ILE A 53 -5.94 -15.20 -10.21
CA ILE A 53 -6.60 -14.87 -8.95
C ILE A 53 -6.21 -15.96 -7.96
N GLU A 54 -5.40 -15.62 -6.96
CA GLU A 54 -5.07 -16.51 -5.85
C GLU A 54 -5.89 -16.07 -4.63
N ASN A 55 -6.95 -16.81 -4.30
CA ASN A 55 -7.85 -16.46 -3.21
C ASN A 55 -7.82 -17.52 -2.11
N LEU A 56 -7.66 -17.10 -0.87
CA LEU A 56 -7.79 -17.94 0.32
C LEU A 56 -8.94 -17.42 1.17
N ARG A 57 -9.88 -18.28 1.54
CA ARG A 57 -11.01 -17.94 2.40
C ARG A 57 -10.97 -18.78 3.67
N TRP A 58 -11.43 -18.19 4.77
CA TRP A 58 -11.36 -18.81 6.09
C TRP A 58 -12.07 -20.17 6.20
N ASN A 59 -13.18 -20.37 5.48
CA ASN A 59 -13.99 -21.60 5.57
C ASN A 59 -14.02 -22.45 4.29
N ASP A 60 -13.26 -22.09 3.25
CA ASP A 60 -13.45 -22.69 1.91
C ASP A 60 -12.28 -23.56 1.46
N THR A 61 -12.61 -24.81 1.09
CA THR A 61 -11.72 -25.83 0.51
C THR A 61 -11.84 -25.95 -1.01
N GLY A 62 -12.65 -25.14 -1.69
CA GLY A 62 -12.88 -25.34 -3.12
C GLY A 62 -13.49 -24.15 -3.83
N TRP A 63 -12.70 -23.09 -4.02
CA TRP A 63 -13.06 -22.06 -4.98
C TRP A 63 -12.49 -22.42 -6.35
N SER A 64 -13.35 -22.50 -7.37
CA SER A 64 -12.91 -22.73 -8.74
C SER A 64 -12.48 -21.40 -9.37
N GLU A 65 -11.16 -21.27 -9.61
CA GLU A 65 -10.54 -20.12 -10.29
C GLU A 65 -11.16 -19.86 -11.68
N ASP A 66 -11.77 -20.87 -12.30
CA ASP A 66 -12.22 -20.84 -13.69
C ASP A 66 -13.46 -19.96 -13.95
N SER A 67 -14.08 -19.37 -12.93
CA SER A 67 -15.40 -18.74 -13.05
C SER A 67 -15.53 -17.29 -12.61
N VAL A 68 -14.42 -16.61 -12.25
CA VAL A 68 -14.50 -15.27 -11.67
C VAL A 68 -13.94 -14.23 -12.61
N GLU A 69 -14.84 -13.39 -13.11
CA GLU A 69 -14.47 -12.22 -13.88
C GLU A 69 -14.27 -11.02 -12.96
N LEU A 70 -13.01 -10.70 -12.66
CA LEU A 70 -12.64 -9.49 -11.92
C LEU A 70 -12.03 -8.45 -12.87
N ARG A 71 -12.63 -7.27 -12.90
CA ARG A 71 -12.25 -6.17 -13.79
C ARG A 71 -12.15 -4.85 -13.05
N ILE A 72 -11.15 -4.05 -13.40
CA ILE A 72 -10.99 -2.67 -12.92
C ILE A 72 -11.02 -1.75 -14.12
N LYS A 73 -11.92 -0.76 -14.11
CA LYS A 73 -11.99 0.28 -15.13
C LYS A 73 -11.68 1.62 -14.51
N ILE A 74 -10.57 2.23 -14.91
CA ILE A 74 -10.18 3.57 -14.48
C ILE A 74 -10.61 4.56 -15.54
N ILE A 75 -11.45 5.52 -15.15
CA ILE A 75 -12.06 6.50 -16.07
C ILE A 75 -11.43 7.89 -15.97
N GLU A 76 -10.78 8.19 -14.85
CA GLU A 76 -10.22 9.50 -14.56
C GLU A 76 -8.96 9.35 -13.69
N GLN A 77 -7.91 10.10 -14.01
CA GLN A 77 -6.70 10.19 -13.21
C GLN A 77 -6.10 11.60 -13.30
N HIS A 78 -5.80 12.16 -12.12
CA HIS A 78 -5.18 13.47 -11.95
C HIS A 78 -3.93 13.31 -11.08
N GLY A 79 -2.77 13.21 -11.72
CA GLY A 79 -1.51 12.89 -11.04
C GLY A 79 -1.59 11.51 -10.35
N ALA A 80 -1.40 11.50 -9.03
CA ALA A 80 -1.45 10.29 -8.21
C ALA A 80 -2.87 9.79 -7.90
N VAL A 81 -3.90 10.62 -8.04
CA VAL A 81 -5.27 10.27 -7.65
C VAL A 81 -6.07 9.80 -8.86
N PHE A 82 -6.83 8.71 -8.72
CA PHE A 82 -7.65 8.15 -9.80
C PHE A 82 -9.01 7.66 -9.33
N ARG A 83 -9.93 7.48 -10.29
CA ARG A 83 -11.32 7.05 -10.05
C ARG A 83 -11.75 6.04 -11.11
N GLY A 84 -12.63 5.14 -10.71
CA GLY A 84 -13.06 4.05 -11.58
C GLY A 84 -14.12 3.18 -10.96
N THR A 85 -14.24 1.97 -11.50
CA THR A 85 -15.13 0.92 -11.00
C THR A 85 -14.40 -0.40 -10.92
N VAL A 86 -14.74 -1.22 -9.92
CA VAL A 86 -14.41 -2.66 -9.88
C VAL A 86 -15.68 -3.42 -10.22
N SER A 87 -15.58 -4.39 -11.14
CA SER A 87 -16.67 -5.32 -11.45
C SER A 87 -16.23 -6.74 -11.12
N TYR A 88 -17.08 -7.48 -10.43
CA TYR A 88 -16.80 -8.85 -10.00
C TYR A 88 -18.07 -9.70 -9.96
N ASP A 89 -17.92 -10.99 -10.17
CA ASP A 89 -18.99 -11.96 -9.95
C ASP A 89 -19.12 -12.24 -8.44
N ALA A 90 -20.32 -12.05 -7.91
CA ALA A 90 -20.65 -12.29 -6.51
C ALA A 90 -21.62 -13.49 -6.40
N PRO A 91 -21.63 -14.17 -5.24
CA PRO A 91 -22.67 -15.15 -4.94
C PRO A 91 -24.06 -14.52 -5.11
N ASP A 92 -25.01 -15.29 -5.64
CA ASP A 92 -26.41 -14.88 -5.64
C ASP A 92 -26.88 -14.67 -4.20
N ALA A 93 -27.84 -13.75 -3.99
CA ALA A 93 -28.35 -13.34 -2.68
C ALA A 93 -29.20 -14.42 -1.96
N SER A 94 -28.72 -15.66 -1.96
CA SER A 94 -29.22 -16.77 -1.15
C SER A 94 -28.49 -16.77 0.20
N PRO A 95 -29.03 -17.38 1.27
CA PRO A 95 -28.40 -17.39 2.60
C PRO A 95 -27.02 -18.08 2.63
N GLY A 96 -26.67 -18.80 1.56
CA GLY A 96 -25.36 -19.38 1.36
C GLY A 96 -24.38 -18.34 0.84
N HIS A 97 -23.58 -17.78 1.75
CA HIS A 97 -22.21 -17.38 1.43
C HIS A 97 -21.32 -18.61 1.11
N ASP A 98 -21.93 -19.80 0.97
CA ASP A 98 -21.35 -21.14 0.86
C ASP A 98 -21.06 -21.57 -0.58
N GLY A 99 -20.88 -20.61 -1.50
CA GLY A 99 -20.31 -20.91 -2.82
C GLY A 99 -21.25 -21.56 -3.86
N GLU A 100 -22.55 -21.73 -3.60
CA GLU A 100 -23.47 -22.25 -4.60
C GLU A 100 -23.91 -21.15 -5.60
N LYS A 101 -23.08 -20.98 -6.64
CA LYS A 101 -23.25 -20.16 -7.86
C LYS A 101 -22.94 -18.66 -7.71
N LEU A 102 -21.87 -18.25 -8.41
CA LEU A 102 -21.59 -16.86 -8.75
C LEU A 102 -22.49 -16.49 -9.93
N GLY A 103 -23.57 -15.74 -9.68
CA GLY A 103 -24.57 -15.41 -10.71
C GLY A 103 -24.81 -13.91 -10.87
N THR A 104 -24.44 -13.10 -9.88
CA THR A 104 -24.73 -11.67 -9.87
C THR A 104 -23.45 -10.87 -10.10
N LYS A 105 -23.39 -10.15 -11.21
CA LYS A 105 -22.35 -9.13 -11.44
C LYS A 105 -22.58 -7.95 -10.52
N ARG A 106 -21.58 -7.62 -9.71
CA ARG A 106 -21.55 -6.38 -8.93
C ARG A 106 -20.56 -5.42 -9.57
N THR A 107 -20.93 -4.15 -9.59
CA THR A 107 -20.05 -3.05 -9.98
C THR A 107 -20.04 -2.03 -8.85
N VAL A 108 -18.84 -1.68 -8.40
CA VAL A 108 -18.62 -0.78 -7.26
C VAL A 108 -17.71 0.35 -7.69
N ASP A 109 -18.13 1.58 -7.41
CA ASP A 109 -17.29 2.76 -7.59
C ASP A 109 -16.08 2.72 -6.66
N ILE A 110 -14.92 3.09 -7.19
CA ILE A 110 -13.67 3.15 -6.44
C ILE A 110 -12.98 4.51 -6.54
N LEU A 111 -12.19 4.80 -5.51
CA LEU A 111 -11.19 5.86 -5.51
C LEU A 111 -9.83 5.21 -5.26
N GLY A 112 -8.78 5.71 -5.89
CA GLY A 112 -7.43 5.27 -5.59
C GLY A 112 -6.41 6.38 -5.63
N VAL A 113 -5.26 6.07 -5.04
CA VAL A 113 -4.13 6.98 -4.91
C VAL A 113 -2.82 6.20 -5.01
N PHE A 114 -1.91 6.69 -5.84
CA PHE A 114 -0.52 6.23 -5.83
C PHE A 114 0.22 6.75 -4.61
N ASP A 115 1.11 5.91 -4.08
CA ASP A 115 2.08 6.34 -3.10
C ASP A 115 3.13 7.26 -3.74
N TRP A 116 3.99 7.87 -2.92
CA TRP A 116 4.99 8.84 -3.36
C TRP A 116 6.01 8.26 -4.36
N ASP A 117 6.20 6.94 -4.38
CA ASP A 117 7.10 6.25 -5.30
C ASP A 117 6.54 6.04 -6.71
N GLY A 118 5.24 6.29 -6.92
CA GLY A 118 4.57 6.11 -8.21
C GLY A 118 4.45 4.65 -8.68
N GLN A 119 4.78 3.67 -7.83
CA GLN A 119 4.71 2.25 -8.12
C GLN A 119 3.64 1.53 -7.30
N HIS A 120 3.48 1.91 -6.04
CA HIS A 120 2.44 1.36 -5.18
C HIS A 120 1.21 2.24 -5.22
N PHE A 121 0.03 1.64 -5.05
CA PHE A 121 -1.21 2.39 -4.96
C PHE A 121 -2.20 1.72 -4.03
N THR A 122 -3.15 2.48 -3.52
CA THR A 122 -4.27 1.97 -2.72
C THR A 122 -5.57 2.29 -3.43
N ILE A 123 -6.51 1.35 -3.41
CA ILE A 123 -7.88 1.51 -3.89
C ILE A 123 -8.84 1.31 -2.71
N VAL A 124 -9.83 2.19 -2.60
CA VAL A 124 -10.93 2.08 -1.65
C VAL A 124 -12.27 2.04 -2.39
N SER A 125 -13.14 1.14 -1.96
CA SER A 125 -14.53 1.07 -2.44
C SER A 125 -15.38 2.19 -1.82
N LYS A 126 -16.35 2.69 -2.59
CA LYS A 126 -17.40 3.60 -2.08
C LYS A 126 -18.66 2.87 -1.60
N ALA A 127 -18.70 1.54 -1.67
CA ALA A 127 -19.84 0.77 -1.20
C ALA A 127 -19.92 0.83 0.35
N LYS A 128 -21.12 0.54 0.89
CA LYS A 128 -21.30 0.41 2.35
C LYS A 128 -20.42 -0.69 2.94
N ASP A 129 -20.24 -1.77 2.19
CA ASP A 129 -19.29 -2.83 2.48
C ASP A 129 -17.95 -2.43 1.85
N ALA A 130 -17.26 -1.51 2.54
CA ALA A 130 -16.03 -0.92 2.05
C ALA A 130 -14.90 -1.96 2.07
N PHE A 131 -14.28 -2.19 0.92
CA PHE A 131 -13.03 -2.95 0.83
C PHE A 131 -11.87 -2.01 0.50
N THR A 132 -10.67 -2.42 0.90
CA THR A 132 -9.41 -1.75 0.54
C THR A 132 -8.52 -2.75 -0.18
N LEU A 133 -7.93 -2.31 -1.29
CA LEU A 133 -6.98 -3.09 -2.09
C LEU A 133 -5.66 -2.32 -2.17
N GLN A 134 -4.55 -3.05 -2.11
CA GLN A 134 -3.21 -2.51 -2.28
C GLN A 134 -2.62 -3.05 -3.58
N GLY A 135 -2.16 -2.17 -4.45
CA GLY A 135 -1.61 -2.52 -5.74
C GLY A 135 -0.14 -2.19 -5.88
N THR A 136 0.55 -2.90 -6.77
CA THR A 136 1.94 -2.66 -7.14
C THR A 136 2.10 -2.79 -8.65
N MET A 137 2.56 -1.73 -9.29
CA MET A 137 2.88 -1.73 -10.71
C MET A 137 4.06 -2.67 -10.97
N LEU A 138 3.89 -3.62 -11.89
CA LEU A 138 4.99 -4.46 -12.37
C LEU A 138 5.66 -3.83 -13.60
N ASN A 139 4.84 -3.23 -14.47
CA ASN A 139 5.25 -2.46 -15.65
C ASN A 139 4.03 -1.62 -16.13
N PRO A 140 4.14 -0.79 -17.18
CA PRO A 140 3.03 0.06 -17.63
C PRO A 140 1.74 -0.66 -18.08
N HIS A 141 1.81 -1.97 -18.30
CA HIS A 141 0.73 -2.80 -18.83
C HIS A 141 0.25 -3.88 -17.86
N SER A 142 0.86 -4.02 -16.67
CA SER A 142 0.42 -4.97 -15.66
C SER A 142 0.71 -4.52 -14.23
N PHE A 143 -0.14 -4.95 -13.30
CA PHE A 143 0.06 -4.75 -11.87
C PHE A 143 -0.47 -5.95 -11.08
N GLU A 144 0.03 -6.12 -9.86
CA GLU A 144 -0.59 -7.02 -8.88
C GLU A 144 -1.44 -6.22 -7.90
N ILE A 145 -2.49 -6.85 -7.38
CA ILE A 145 -3.28 -6.37 -6.25
C ILE A 145 -3.28 -7.43 -5.16
N ILE A 146 -3.19 -6.96 -3.92
CA ILE A 146 -3.47 -7.72 -2.71
C ILE A 146 -4.67 -7.09 -2.03
N GLY A 147 -5.60 -7.92 -1.59
CA GLY A 147 -6.76 -7.52 -0.81
C GLY A 147 -6.99 -8.49 0.33
N TYR A 148 -7.62 -8.02 1.39
CA TYR A 148 -8.11 -8.90 2.44
C TYR A 148 -9.34 -8.31 3.12
N GLU A 149 -10.18 -9.19 3.64
CA GLU A 149 -11.27 -8.86 4.53
C GLU A 149 -11.12 -9.70 5.80
N ALA A 150 -11.26 -9.05 6.96
CA ALA A 150 -11.30 -9.74 8.25
C ALA A 150 -12.75 -9.80 8.74
N GLY A 151 -13.19 -10.95 9.26
CA GLY A 151 -14.54 -11.12 9.76
C GLY A 151 -15.12 -12.50 9.45
N LEU A 152 -16.45 -12.59 9.52
CA LEU A 152 -17.22 -13.83 9.31
C LEU A 152 -17.00 -14.44 7.91
N HIS A 153 -16.63 -13.62 6.94
CA HIS A 153 -16.34 -14.00 5.56
C HIS A 153 -14.90 -13.68 5.18
N SER A 154 -13.96 -13.89 6.09
CA SER A 154 -12.57 -13.47 5.89
C SER A 154 -11.92 -14.13 4.67
N TRP A 155 -11.22 -13.32 3.89
CA TRP A 155 -10.49 -13.73 2.70
C TRP A 155 -9.21 -12.93 2.53
N VAL A 156 -8.26 -13.51 1.81
CA VAL A 156 -7.06 -12.85 1.29
C VAL A 156 -7.00 -13.17 -0.19
N THR A 157 -6.68 -12.19 -1.02
CA THR A 157 -6.51 -12.37 -2.46
C THR A 157 -5.20 -11.78 -2.93
N ARG A 158 -4.59 -12.41 -3.93
CA ARG A 158 -3.51 -11.86 -4.73
C ARG A 158 -3.81 -12.07 -6.21
N ASP A 159 -3.97 -10.98 -6.93
CA ASP A 159 -4.49 -11.00 -8.29
C ASP A 159 -3.50 -10.30 -9.22
N LEU A 160 -3.26 -10.88 -10.40
CA LEU A 160 -2.46 -10.27 -11.46
C LEU A 160 -3.38 -9.69 -12.53
N TYR A 161 -3.22 -8.40 -12.82
CA TYR A 161 -3.99 -7.70 -13.84
C TYR A 161 -3.13 -7.32 -15.03
N ILE A 162 -3.73 -7.41 -16.22
CA ILE A 162 -3.19 -6.84 -17.45
C ILE A 162 -4.16 -5.82 -18.04
N ARG A 163 -3.60 -4.84 -18.75
CA ARG A 163 -4.37 -3.90 -19.55
C ARG A 163 -4.95 -4.61 -20.77
N LYS A 164 -6.22 -4.34 -21.10
CA LYS A 164 -6.83 -4.73 -22.38
C LYS A 164 -6.89 -3.57 -23.37
#